data_AF-A0A7Y0HR73-F1
#
_entry.id   AF-A0A7Y0HR73-F1
#
_cell.length_a   1.000
_cell.length_b   1.000
_cell.length_c   1.000
_cell.angle_alpha   90.00
_cell.angle_beta   90.00
_cell.angle_gamma   90.00
#
_symmetry.space_group_name_H-M   'P 1'
#
loop_
_entity.id
_entity.type
_entity.pdbx_description
1 polymer ?
#
loop_
_entity_poly.entity_id
_entity_poly.type
_entity_poly.pdbx_seq_one_letter_code
_entity_poly.pdbx_strand_id
1 'polypeptide(L)'
;MSKKIKFPLEMDNGVMVRTLEELRENFNLEKVVNYFISGKLITWLNDRYYESEAIQVGELNSSSLDFKKKICEIFDIEYIEENDIDIENIEKRNSKITKLKQFTENEDIIRNVNVVAFNQEELSDLLDENAKTIYLCDEKFYLPLSKNDIKYIGISNPVLVINSKIDIDLDEKNIIIEDCILKSDSPISLKVSNSKGIIYEGEIKPQYLKDLDWKVYIKERLFYVDESIEMMKELTCKQDSKGKWYKNINSLYRSRIDGSEEQLLVADDTPVVDFCVVDDIVFFTTGYNTVLSNLRIYRINLDGSNRIDMNIECASYSGGLFKSNDEDKGVLCNKNYFLWIEKGKYNSSLYKAKHDGTQKEKILNLDYLTFNNAKITDKYLFYFHGKNDTLYRLDLDTSSSIQIDTNIRKLDTDGENLYYLKWESTGWGEYRNNSQNCFYKTDLDGKNKVLLEHHYPFSAVVRMNYSKGVLYYYTRKKMGGLFIDSNSPEIENKIILSEFK
;
A
#
# COMPACT_ATOMS: atom_id res chain seq x y z
N MET A 1 36.35 -29.41 23.59
CA MET A 1 35.92 -28.32 24.50
C MET A 1 35.69 -27.07 23.68
N SER A 2 34.44 -26.65 23.49
CA SER A 2 34.11 -25.39 22.82
C SER A 2 34.60 -24.23 23.69
N LYS A 3 35.36 -23.28 23.12
CA LYS A 3 35.76 -22.06 23.84
C LYS A 3 34.50 -21.30 24.25
N LYS A 4 34.22 -21.18 25.55
CA LYS A 4 33.13 -20.34 26.07
C LYS A 4 33.47 -18.88 25.78
N ILE A 5 32.59 -18.18 25.08
CA ILE A 5 32.77 -16.75 24.77
C ILE A 5 32.53 -15.96 26.06
N LYS A 6 33.56 -15.26 26.56
CA LYS A 6 33.46 -14.42 27.76
C LYS A 6 32.91 -13.05 27.37
N PHE A 7 31.73 -12.68 27.88
CA PHE A 7 31.13 -11.37 27.60
C PHE A 7 31.78 -10.27 28.47
N PRO A 8 31.92 -9.02 27.96
CA PRO A 8 32.31 -7.85 28.76
C PRO A 8 31.13 -7.32 29.59
N LEU A 9 31.39 -6.55 30.65
CA LEU A 9 30.35 -5.73 31.29
C LEU A 9 30.39 -4.32 30.70
N GLU A 10 29.23 -3.75 30.41
CA GLU A 10 29.12 -2.37 29.91
C GLU A 10 28.88 -1.41 31.08
N MET A 11 29.81 -0.52 31.34
CA MET A 11 29.73 0.50 32.40
C MET A 11 29.14 1.80 31.85
N ASP A 12 29.39 2.93 32.50
CA ASP A 12 28.94 4.24 32.01
C ASP A 12 29.62 4.62 30.70
N ASN A 13 28.95 5.48 29.93
CA ASN A 13 29.41 5.95 28.62
C ASN A 13 29.77 4.83 27.62
N GLY A 14 29.22 3.61 27.82
CA GLY A 14 29.44 2.47 26.95
C GLY A 14 30.81 1.80 27.10
N VAL A 15 31.55 2.07 28.19
CA VAL A 15 32.86 1.45 28.42
C VAL A 15 32.70 -0.06 28.67
N MET A 16 33.38 -0.88 27.88
CA MET A 16 33.31 -2.34 27.95
C MET A 16 34.46 -2.90 28.78
N VAL A 17 34.18 -3.25 30.04
CA VAL A 17 35.18 -3.78 30.97
C VAL A 17 35.31 -5.31 30.85
N ARG A 18 36.54 -5.77 30.81
CA ARG A 18 36.95 -7.17 30.61
C ARG A 18 37.86 -7.69 31.72
N THR A 19 38.45 -6.83 32.53
CA THR A 19 39.24 -7.22 33.72
C THR A 19 38.69 -6.58 34.98
N LEU A 20 39.16 -7.07 36.13
CA LEU A 20 38.76 -6.55 37.44
C LEU A 20 39.32 -5.15 37.68
N GLU A 21 40.52 -4.86 37.16
CA GLU A 21 41.11 -3.53 37.15
C GLU A 21 40.25 -2.54 36.35
N GLU A 22 39.84 -2.91 35.13
CA GLU A 22 38.96 -2.07 34.31
C GLU A 22 37.60 -1.83 34.98
N LEU A 23 37.05 -2.84 35.67
CA LEU A 23 35.82 -2.72 36.46
C LEU A 23 35.96 -1.70 37.60
N ARG A 24 37.12 -1.71 38.30
CA ARG A 24 37.43 -0.76 39.38
C ARG A 24 37.59 0.66 38.85
N GLU A 25 38.30 0.84 37.75
CA GLU A 25 38.54 2.15 37.13
C GLU A 25 37.25 2.79 36.61
N ASN A 26 36.27 1.98 36.19
CA ASN A 26 34.99 2.44 35.63
C ASN A 26 33.80 2.08 36.53
N PHE A 27 34.03 1.95 37.85
CA PHE A 27 33.03 1.45 38.77
C PHE A 27 31.83 2.39 38.88
N ASN A 28 30.64 1.85 38.65
CA ASN A 28 29.37 2.52 38.90
C ASN A 28 28.51 1.59 39.76
N LEU A 29 28.12 2.06 40.95
CA LEU A 29 27.40 1.25 41.93
C LEU A 29 26.06 0.74 41.39
N GLU A 30 25.29 1.59 40.69
CA GLU A 30 24.01 1.23 40.09
C GLU A 30 24.16 0.11 39.05
N LYS A 31 25.13 0.25 38.14
CA LYS A 31 25.44 -0.76 37.11
C LYS A 31 25.86 -2.09 37.74
N VAL A 32 26.74 -2.05 38.73
CA VAL A 32 27.24 -3.26 39.41
C VAL A 32 26.10 -3.97 40.15
N VAL A 33 25.25 -3.22 40.86
CA VAL A 33 24.05 -3.78 41.52
C VAL A 33 23.06 -4.33 40.50
N ASN A 34 22.87 -3.67 39.35
CA ASN A 34 22.06 -4.18 38.26
C ASN A 34 22.61 -5.51 37.69
N TYR A 35 23.94 -5.63 37.55
CA TYR A 35 24.58 -6.89 37.14
C TYR A 35 24.52 -7.97 38.22
N PHE A 36 24.55 -7.59 39.50
CA PHE A 36 24.33 -8.49 40.62
C PHE A 36 22.93 -9.09 40.57
N ILE A 37 21.89 -8.26 40.53
CA ILE A 37 20.48 -8.67 40.49
C ILE A 37 20.19 -9.57 39.27
N SER A 38 20.72 -9.23 38.10
CA SER A 38 20.54 -10.04 36.88
C SER A 38 21.36 -11.33 36.85
N GLY A 39 22.23 -11.59 37.84
CA GLY A 39 23.14 -12.74 37.88
C GLY A 39 24.30 -12.65 36.87
N LYS A 40 24.41 -11.56 36.11
CA LYS A 40 25.50 -11.35 35.15
C LYS A 40 26.83 -11.13 35.84
N LEU A 41 26.86 -10.46 37.00
CA LEU A 41 28.09 -10.16 37.74
C LEU A 41 28.79 -11.44 38.18
N ILE A 42 28.07 -12.33 38.87
CA ILE A 42 28.62 -13.61 39.33
C ILE A 42 29.03 -14.51 38.15
N THR A 43 28.29 -14.50 37.05
CA THR A 43 28.67 -15.23 35.83
C THR A 43 29.96 -14.68 35.23
N TRP A 44 30.09 -13.35 35.15
CA TRP A 44 31.26 -12.67 34.60
C TRP A 44 32.53 -12.92 35.42
N LEU A 45 32.41 -12.96 36.75
CA LEU A 45 33.50 -13.29 37.68
C LEU A 45 33.96 -14.74 37.52
N ASN A 46 33.01 -15.69 37.54
CA ASN A 46 33.29 -17.12 37.37
C ASN A 46 33.95 -17.43 36.02
N ASP A 47 33.48 -16.81 34.94
CA ASP A 47 34.07 -17.00 33.61
C ASP A 47 35.53 -16.53 33.52
N ARG A 48 36.00 -15.72 34.48
CA ARG A 48 37.35 -15.17 34.55
C ARG A 48 38.20 -15.72 35.70
N TYR A 49 37.67 -16.70 36.45
CA TYR A 49 38.36 -17.33 37.58
C TYR A 49 38.62 -16.37 38.77
N TYR A 50 37.79 -15.34 38.93
CA TYR A 50 37.77 -14.50 40.12
C TYR A 50 36.94 -15.19 41.22
N GLU A 51 37.43 -16.34 41.69
CA GLU A 51 36.68 -17.26 42.57
C GLU A 51 36.37 -16.63 43.93
N SER A 52 37.32 -15.90 44.50
CA SER A 52 37.16 -15.22 45.81
C SER A 52 36.02 -14.21 45.76
N GLU A 53 36.02 -13.35 44.74
CA GLU A 53 35.02 -12.32 44.54
C GLU A 53 33.68 -12.95 44.16
N ALA A 54 33.66 -14.01 43.35
CA ALA A 54 32.43 -14.72 42.98
C ALA A 54 31.74 -15.35 44.20
N ILE A 55 32.50 -15.93 45.13
CA ILE A 55 31.97 -16.48 46.40
C ILE A 55 31.38 -15.34 47.24
N GLN A 56 32.14 -14.27 47.46
CA GLN A 56 31.69 -13.14 48.28
C GLN A 56 30.43 -12.48 47.68
N VAL A 57 30.39 -12.28 46.36
CA VAL A 57 29.20 -11.75 45.66
C VAL A 57 28.02 -12.70 45.81
N GLY A 58 28.23 -14.02 45.68
CA GLY A 58 27.18 -15.02 45.82
C GLY A 58 26.54 -15.10 47.21
N GLU A 59 27.26 -14.66 48.25
CA GLU A 59 26.79 -14.62 49.65
C GLU A 59 26.05 -13.31 50.00
N LEU A 60 26.07 -12.31 49.13
CA LEU A 60 25.39 -11.05 49.36
C LEU A 60 23.86 -11.20 49.35
N ASN A 61 23.20 -10.43 50.21
CA ASN A 61 21.75 -10.30 50.25
C ASN A 61 21.37 -8.84 49.90
N SER A 62 20.66 -8.63 48.78
CA SER A 62 20.22 -7.29 48.35
C SER A 62 19.32 -6.57 49.35
N SER A 63 18.67 -7.31 50.26
CA SER A 63 17.78 -6.75 51.28
C SER A 63 18.50 -6.32 52.56
N SER A 64 19.82 -6.54 52.69
CA SER A 64 20.55 -6.13 53.91
C SER A 64 20.88 -4.63 53.88
N LEU A 65 20.77 -3.97 55.03
CA LEU A 65 21.08 -2.52 55.16
C LEU A 65 22.53 -2.18 54.78
N ASP A 66 23.45 -3.14 54.92
CA ASP A 66 24.87 -3.00 54.62
C ASP A 66 25.26 -3.51 53.22
N PHE A 67 24.30 -3.92 52.39
CA PHE A 67 24.54 -4.50 51.06
C PHE A 67 25.42 -3.60 50.19
N LYS A 68 25.07 -2.31 50.08
CA LYS A 68 25.76 -1.33 49.22
C LYS A 68 27.22 -1.15 49.64
N LYS A 69 27.48 -1.16 50.95
CA LYS A 69 28.83 -1.06 51.49
C LYS A 69 29.63 -2.33 51.19
N LYS A 70 29.05 -3.49 51.47
CA LYS A 70 29.68 -4.80 51.23
C LYS A 70 30.03 -5.04 49.76
N ILE A 71 29.13 -4.67 48.83
CA ILE A 71 29.42 -4.86 47.40
C ILE A 71 30.56 -3.96 46.92
N CYS A 72 30.71 -2.74 47.45
CA CYS A 72 31.87 -1.89 47.17
C CYS A 72 33.16 -2.48 47.77
N GLU A 73 33.10 -2.97 49.01
CA GLU A 73 34.25 -3.59 49.70
C GLU A 73 34.80 -4.79 48.94
N ILE A 74 33.95 -5.64 48.34
CA ILE A 74 34.40 -6.78 47.52
C ILE A 74 35.30 -6.36 46.36
N PHE A 75 35.06 -5.18 45.79
CA PHE A 75 35.82 -4.67 44.66
C PHE A 75 36.92 -3.67 45.06
N ASP A 76 37.22 -3.54 46.36
CA ASP A 76 38.16 -2.55 46.92
C ASP A 76 37.80 -1.10 46.56
N ILE A 77 36.50 -0.78 46.52
CA ILE A 77 35.98 0.58 46.25
C ILE A 77 35.48 1.20 47.55
N GLU A 78 35.82 2.47 47.79
CA GLU A 78 35.30 3.23 48.92
C GLU A 78 33.80 3.53 48.72
N TYR A 79 32.97 3.13 49.69
CA TYR A 79 31.54 3.43 49.66
C TYR A 79 31.29 4.87 50.10
N ILE A 80 30.58 5.63 49.26
CA ILE A 80 30.16 7.01 49.54
C ILE A 80 28.66 6.99 49.84
N GLU A 81 28.26 7.42 51.05
CA GLU A 81 26.85 7.41 51.49
C GLU A 81 25.93 8.27 50.59
N GLU A 82 26.47 9.29 49.92
CA GLU A 82 25.72 10.13 48.97
C GLU A 82 25.26 9.36 47.70
N ASN A 83 25.82 8.18 47.41
CA ASN A 83 25.41 7.32 46.29
C ASN A 83 24.23 6.41 46.67
N ASP A 84 23.12 7.02 47.08
CA ASP A 84 21.91 6.29 47.46
C ASP A 84 21.16 5.79 46.21
N ILE A 85 21.45 4.56 45.81
CA ILE A 85 20.74 3.87 44.72
C ILE A 85 19.49 3.15 45.24
N ASP A 86 18.39 3.22 44.49
CA ASP A 86 17.15 2.52 44.82
C ASP A 86 17.16 1.09 44.27
N ILE A 87 17.50 0.13 45.14
CA ILE A 87 17.62 -1.29 44.80
C ILE A 87 16.27 -1.85 44.33
N GLU A 88 15.15 -1.44 44.95
CA GLU A 88 13.82 -1.93 44.61
C GLU A 88 13.45 -1.51 43.18
N ASN A 89 13.78 -0.26 42.80
CA ASN A 89 13.58 0.21 41.43
C ASN A 89 14.48 -0.53 40.41
N ILE A 90 15.73 -0.87 40.76
CA ILE A 90 16.61 -1.68 39.90
C ILE A 90 16.04 -3.10 39.73
N GLU A 91 15.53 -3.72 40.80
CA GLU A 91 14.89 -5.03 40.75
C GLU A 91 13.62 -5.01 39.88
N LYS A 92 12.74 -4.02 40.07
CA LYS A 92 11.55 -3.81 39.24
C LYS A 92 11.91 -3.64 37.77
N ARG A 93 12.92 -2.82 37.46
CA ARG A 93 13.40 -2.62 36.08
C ARG A 93 13.91 -3.92 35.46
N ASN A 94 14.71 -4.71 36.17
CA ASN A 94 15.21 -6.01 35.67
C ASN A 94 14.10 -7.03 35.45
N SER A 95 13.11 -7.07 36.35
CA SER A 95 11.92 -7.89 36.17
C SER A 95 11.17 -7.52 34.90
N LYS A 96 10.94 -6.22 34.65
CA LYS A 96 10.34 -5.73 33.40
C LYS A 96 11.16 -6.12 32.17
N ILE A 97 12.49 -5.98 32.19
CA ILE A 97 13.37 -6.40 31.07
C ILE A 97 13.22 -7.90 30.78
N THR A 98 13.18 -8.72 31.84
CA THR A 98 13.04 -10.17 31.71
C THR A 98 11.70 -10.55 31.09
N LYS A 99 10.62 -9.88 31.49
CA LYS A 99 9.28 -10.03 30.88
C LYS A 99 9.29 -9.56 29.42
N LEU A 100 9.86 -8.39 29.13
CA LEU A 100 9.91 -7.80 27.78
C LEU A 100 10.60 -8.71 26.74
N LYS A 101 11.69 -9.36 27.14
CA LYS A 101 12.45 -10.28 26.29
C LYS A 101 11.68 -11.51 25.83
N GLN A 102 10.52 -11.80 26.43
CA GLN A 102 9.63 -12.85 25.96
C GLN A 102 8.85 -12.44 24.69
N PHE A 103 8.76 -11.13 24.43
CA PHE A 103 7.96 -10.56 23.34
C PHE A 103 8.80 -9.91 22.23
N THR A 104 10.02 -9.47 22.54
CA THR A 104 10.89 -8.79 21.56
C THR A 104 12.38 -9.06 21.79
N GLU A 105 13.13 -9.15 20.69
CA GLU A 105 14.60 -9.20 20.67
C GLU A 105 15.22 -7.82 20.34
N ASN A 106 14.41 -6.77 20.19
CA ASN A 106 14.89 -5.44 19.84
C ASN A 106 15.60 -4.78 21.04
N GLU A 107 16.92 -4.71 20.98
CA GLU A 107 17.77 -4.15 22.04
C GLU A 107 17.48 -2.67 22.35
N ASP A 108 17.03 -1.86 21.37
CA ASP A 108 16.71 -0.45 21.62
C ASP A 108 15.43 -0.31 22.45
N ILE A 109 14.43 -1.17 22.22
CA ILE A 109 13.21 -1.21 23.04
C ILE A 109 13.54 -1.73 24.45
N ILE A 110 14.38 -2.77 24.54
CA ILE A 110 14.82 -3.35 25.82
C ILE A 110 15.57 -2.32 26.66
N ARG A 111 16.46 -1.53 26.06
CA ARG A 111 17.17 -0.43 26.74
C ARG A 111 16.21 0.62 27.30
N ASN A 112 15.14 0.90 26.55
CA ASN A 112 14.10 1.85 26.88
C ASN A 112 12.89 1.23 27.61
N VAL A 113 13.09 0.14 28.37
CA VAL A 113 12.02 -0.53 29.13
C VAL A 113 11.23 0.40 30.07
N ASN A 114 11.81 1.53 30.50
CA ASN A 114 11.12 2.50 31.35
C ASN A 114 9.91 3.14 30.67
N VAL A 115 9.87 3.19 29.33
CA VAL A 115 8.71 3.70 28.58
C VAL A 115 7.85 2.58 28.00
N VAL A 116 7.97 1.36 28.54
CA VAL A 116 7.15 0.21 28.18
C VAL A 116 6.09 0.00 29.26
N ALA A 117 4.83 0.02 28.83
CA ALA A 117 3.69 -0.33 29.66
C ALA A 117 3.29 -1.78 29.42
N PHE A 118 3.20 -2.56 30.51
CA PHE A 118 2.68 -3.93 30.48
C PHE A 118 1.20 -4.02 30.86
N ASN A 119 0.63 -2.97 31.46
CA ASN A 119 -0.77 -2.92 31.88
C ASN A 119 -1.27 -1.47 31.93
N GLN A 120 -2.57 -1.29 32.17
CA GLN A 120 -3.23 0.03 32.15
C GLN A 120 -2.73 1.00 33.25
N GLU A 121 -2.32 0.49 34.41
CA GLU A 121 -1.79 1.31 35.51
C GLU A 121 -0.46 1.93 35.09
N GLU A 122 0.46 1.10 34.58
CA GLU A 122 1.75 1.57 34.07
C GLU A 122 1.60 2.55 32.90
N LEU A 123 0.64 2.33 32.00
CA LEU A 123 0.34 3.30 30.94
C LEU A 123 -0.07 4.65 31.53
N SER A 124 -0.86 4.65 32.60
CA SER A 124 -1.33 5.87 33.25
C SER A 124 -0.18 6.62 33.92
N ASP A 125 0.70 5.90 34.61
CA ASP A 125 1.90 6.48 35.24
C ASP A 125 2.78 7.18 34.20
N LEU A 126 3.07 6.53 33.07
CA LEU A 126 3.89 7.10 31.99
C LEU A 126 3.26 8.36 31.37
N LEU A 127 1.94 8.40 31.28
CA LEU A 127 1.21 9.55 30.77
C LEU A 127 1.18 10.73 31.74
N ASP A 128 1.29 10.47 33.04
CA ASP A 128 1.38 11.51 34.07
C ASP A 128 2.82 12.04 34.20
N GLU A 129 3.81 11.21 33.86
CA GLU A 129 5.21 11.62 33.65
C GLU A 129 5.46 12.34 32.30
N ASN A 130 4.40 12.60 31.51
CA ASN A 130 4.44 13.28 30.20
C ASN A 130 5.29 12.56 29.13
N ALA A 131 5.37 11.23 29.17
CA ALA A 131 6.04 10.46 28.13
C ALA A 131 5.40 10.71 26.75
N LYS A 132 6.24 11.04 25.75
CA LYS A 132 5.80 11.33 24.38
C LYS A 132 5.74 10.10 23.48
N THR A 133 6.56 9.10 23.77
CA THR A 133 6.56 7.82 23.08
C THR A 133 6.44 6.71 24.12
N ILE A 134 5.42 5.87 23.98
CA ILE A 134 5.11 4.78 24.91
C ILE A 134 4.98 3.48 24.12
N TYR A 135 5.63 2.42 24.60
CA TYR A 135 5.48 1.09 24.04
C TYR A 135 4.42 0.32 24.83
N LEU A 136 3.50 -0.33 24.13
CA LEU A 136 2.43 -1.15 24.70
C LEU A 136 2.74 -2.62 24.43
N CYS A 137 2.76 -3.48 25.46
CA CYS A 137 3.22 -4.86 25.31
C CYS A 137 2.10 -5.88 25.55
N ASP A 138 1.71 -6.62 24.50
CA ASP A 138 0.82 -7.82 24.42
C ASP A 138 -0.62 -7.69 24.96
N GLU A 139 -0.83 -6.90 26.02
CA GLU A 139 -2.09 -6.80 26.74
C GLU A 139 -3.10 -5.83 26.10
N LYS A 140 -4.25 -5.72 26.76
CA LYS A 140 -5.34 -4.81 26.43
C LYS A 140 -5.18 -3.48 27.20
N PHE A 141 -5.26 -2.37 26.47
CA PHE A 141 -5.20 -1.00 26.99
C PHE A 141 -6.43 -0.20 26.58
N TYR A 142 -6.72 0.88 27.31
CA TYR A 142 -7.74 1.85 26.98
C TYR A 142 -7.09 3.15 26.56
N LEU A 143 -7.41 3.63 25.35
CA LEU A 143 -6.83 4.85 24.80
C LEU A 143 -7.33 6.07 25.59
N PRO A 144 -6.46 6.83 26.25
CA PRO A 144 -6.86 8.01 26.99
C PRO A 144 -7.04 9.20 26.04
N LEU A 145 -8.27 9.37 25.55
CA LEU A 145 -8.65 10.42 24.59
C LEU A 145 -8.51 11.85 25.13
N SER A 146 -8.28 12.03 26.44
CA SER A 146 -8.04 13.34 27.06
C SER A 146 -6.61 13.86 26.89
N LYS A 147 -5.65 12.98 26.57
CA LYS A 147 -4.25 13.34 26.36
C LYS A 147 -4.00 13.60 24.86
N ASN A 148 -3.01 14.43 24.54
CA ASN A 148 -2.63 14.82 23.17
C ASN A 148 -1.10 14.69 23.01
N ASP A 149 -0.61 14.72 21.76
CA ASP A 149 0.81 14.71 21.41
C ASP A 149 1.57 13.47 21.94
N ILE A 150 1.05 12.27 21.69
CA ILE A 150 1.60 11.00 22.18
C ILE A 150 1.68 9.98 21.05
N LYS A 151 2.79 9.25 20.99
CA LYS A 151 3.01 8.12 20.11
C LYS A 151 2.95 6.80 20.89
N TYR A 152 2.02 5.92 20.53
CA TYR A 152 1.90 4.56 21.04
C TYR A 152 2.48 3.57 20.02
N ILE A 153 3.32 2.64 20.46
CA ILE A 153 3.94 1.62 19.61
C ILE A 153 3.68 0.24 20.21
N GLY A 154 3.03 -0.64 19.48
CA GLY A 154 2.68 -1.97 19.95
C GLY A 154 3.83 -2.98 19.83
N ILE A 155 3.94 -3.85 20.83
CA ILE A 155 4.79 -5.03 20.84
C ILE A 155 3.85 -6.23 20.97
N SER A 156 3.93 -7.15 20.00
CA SER A 156 3.00 -8.29 19.88
C SER A 156 1.53 -7.91 19.61
N ASN A 157 1.28 -6.80 18.91
CA ASN A 157 -0.06 -6.34 18.50
C ASN A 157 -1.06 -6.22 19.67
N PRO A 158 -0.79 -5.37 20.68
CA PRO A 158 -1.69 -5.17 21.81
C PRO A 158 -3.04 -4.59 21.35
N VAL A 159 -4.08 -4.84 22.16
CA VAL A 159 -5.43 -4.33 21.88
C VAL A 159 -5.64 -2.99 22.56
N LEU A 160 -5.90 -1.95 21.78
CA LEU A 160 -6.15 -0.61 22.26
C LEU A 160 -7.62 -0.24 22.06
N VAL A 161 -8.35 -0.14 23.17
CA VAL A 161 -9.78 0.11 23.20
C VAL A 161 -10.09 1.60 23.20
N ILE A 162 -10.93 2.01 22.27
CA ILE A 162 -11.43 3.36 22.13
C ILE A 162 -12.82 3.41 22.77
N ASN A 163 -12.91 4.04 23.94
CA ASN A 163 -14.18 4.20 24.64
C ASN A 163 -14.79 5.57 24.32
N SER A 164 -15.45 5.66 23.15
CA SER A 164 -16.17 6.85 22.71
C SER A 164 -17.49 6.49 22.07
N LYS A 165 -18.44 7.41 22.17
CA LYS A 165 -19.75 7.35 21.49
C LYS A 165 -19.87 8.37 20.36
N ILE A 166 -18.82 9.16 20.14
CA ILE A 166 -18.73 10.19 19.11
C ILE A 166 -17.54 9.90 18.22
N ASP A 167 -17.59 10.44 17.01
CA ASP A 167 -16.48 10.38 16.06
C ASP A 167 -15.24 11.07 16.63
N ILE A 168 -14.07 10.51 16.33
CA ILE A 168 -12.78 10.96 16.89
C ILE A 168 -11.80 11.23 15.76
N ASP A 169 -11.12 12.37 15.85
CA ASP A 169 -9.92 12.70 15.07
C ASP A 169 -8.68 12.57 15.96
N LEU A 170 -7.92 11.49 15.78
CA LEU A 170 -6.66 11.28 16.50
C LEU A 170 -5.54 12.15 15.93
N ASP A 171 -5.63 12.55 14.66
CA ASP A 171 -4.63 13.41 14.03
C ASP A 171 -4.71 14.83 14.58
N GLU A 172 -5.90 15.36 14.83
CA GLU A 172 -6.10 16.66 15.51
C GLU A 172 -5.50 16.66 16.92
N LYS A 173 -5.55 15.51 17.60
CA LYS A 173 -4.95 15.31 18.92
C LYS A 173 -3.45 15.02 18.86
N ASN A 174 -2.87 14.92 17.67
CA ASN A 174 -1.50 14.48 17.43
C ASN A 174 -1.18 13.16 18.17
N ILE A 175 -2.13 12.22 18.12
CA ILE A 175 -1.97 10.86 18.65
C ILE A 175 -1.56 9.95 17.50
N ILE A 176 -0.39 9.33 17.63
CA ILE A 176 0.15 8.40 16.63
C ILE A 176 0.14 7.00 17.21
N ILE A 177 -0.30 6.01 16.43
CA ILE A 177 -0.41 4.63 16.84
C ILE A 177 0.32 3.76 15.81
N GLU A 178 1.20 2.88 16.29
CA GLU A 178 1.94 1.95 15.45
C GLU A 178 1.72 0.51 15.96
N ASP A 179 1.47 -0.43 15.05
CA ASP A 179 1.50 -1.88 15.32
C ASP A 179 0.56 -2.35 16.45
N CYS A 180 -0.68 -1.85 16.47
CA CYS A 180 -1.72 -2.15 17.47
C CYS A 180 -3.05 -2.59 16.84
N ILE A 181 -3.87 -3.32 17.61
CA ILE A 181 -5.25 -3.63 17.26
C ILE A 181 -6.16 -2.56 17.89
N LEU A 182 -6.85 -1.75 17.09
CA LEU A 182 -7.83 -0.79 17.57
C LEU A 182 -9.21 -1.44 17.71
N LYS A 183 -9.83 -1.30 18.89
CA LYS A 183 -11.15 -1.86 19.16
C LYS A 183 -12.14 -0.82 19.68
N SER A 184 -13.37 -0.82 19.16
CA SER A 184 -14.49 -0.05 19.73
C SER A 184 -15.74 -0.92 19.85
N ASP A 185 -16.40 -0.81 21.00
CA ASP A 185 -17.69 -1.46 21.27
C ASP A 185 -18.88 -0.58 20.87
N SER A 186 -18.64 0.66 20.43
CA SER A 186 -19.65 1.59 19.92
C SER A 186 -19.36 2.00 18.48
N PRO A 187 -20.39 2.26 17.66
CA PRO A 187 -20.21 2.66 16.27
C PRO A 187 -19.63 4.06 16.23
N ILE A 188 -18.36 4.18 15.87
CA ILE A 188 -17.66 5.45 15.78
C ILE A 188 -16.97 5.56 14.44
N SER A 189 -16.86 6.78 13.93
CA SER A 189 -15.86 7.08 12.91
C SER A 189 -14.55 7.53 13.54
N LEU A 190 -13.44 7.01 13.02
CA LEU A 190 -12.10 7.26 13.56
C LEU A 190 -11.13 7.72 12.48
N LYS A 191 -10.59 8.93 12.62
CA LYS A 191 -9.51 9.45 11.76
C LYS A 191 -8.15 9.28 12.44
N VAL A 192 -7.21 8.68 11.70
CA VAL A 192 -5.94 8.16 12.23
C VAL A 192 -4.89 8.05 11.11
N SER A 193 -4.75 9.11 10.30
CA SER A 193 -3.96 9.10 9.05
C SER A 193 -2.44 9.04 9.28
N ASN A 194 -1.95 9.58 10.40
CA ASN A 194 -0.52 9.61 10.75
C ASN A 194 0.01 8.29 11.36
N SER A 195 -0.85 7.28 11.48
CA SER A 195 -0.57 6.01 12.15
C SER A 195 -0.37 4.86 11.15
N LYS A 196 0.29 3.78 11.57
CA LYS A 196 0.64 2.63 10.70
C LYS A 196 0.51 1.30 11.42
N GLY A 197 0.45 0.19 10.68
CA GLY A 197 0.37 -1.15 11.28
C GLY A 197 -0.90 -1.39 12.13
N ILE A 198 -1.99 -0.68 11.85
CA ILE A 198 -3.24 -0.80 12.60
C ILE A 198 -4.10 -1.95 12.05
N ILE A 199 -4.62 -2.76 12.96
CA ILE A 199 -5.71 -3.72 12.71
C ILE A 199 -6.97 -3.19 13.39
N TYR A 200 -8.13 -3.25 12.74
CA TYR A 200 -9.40 -2.78 13.31
C TYR A 200 -10.29 -3.94 13.76
N GLU A 201 -10.87 -3.82 14.95
CA GLU A 201 -11.86 -4.75 15.51
C GLU A 201 -13.10 -4.00 16.06
N GLY A 202 -14.27 -4.63 15.96
CA GLY A 202 -15.52 -4.07 16.47
C GLY A 202 -16.19 -3.05 15.52
N GLU A 203 -16.96 -2.12 16.07
CA GLU A 203 -17.77 -1.17 15.30
C GLU A 203 -17.01 0.11 14.92
N ILE A 204 -15.74 -0.02 14.54
CA ILE A 204 -14.96 1.13 14.04
C ILE A 204 -15.22 1.29 12.54
N LYS A 205 -15.71 2.46 12.16
CA LYS A 205 -15.67 2.93 10.77
C LYS A 205 -14.42 3.79 10.61
N PRO A 206 -13.27 3.25 10.20
CA PRO A 206 -12.12 4.09 9.90
C PRO A 206 -12.56 5.19 8.92
N GLN A 207 -12.49 6.44 9.40
CA GLN A 207 -12.52 7.60 8.53
C GLN A 207 -11.17 7.61 7.85
N TYR A 208 -11.10 6.87 6.74
CA TYR A 208 -9.99 6.96 5.80
C TYR A 208 -9.99 8.39 5.24
N LEU A 209 -9.25 9.28 5.91
CA LEU A 209 -8.55 10.37 5.25
C LEU A 209 -7.11 9.88 5.00
N LYS A 210 -6.99 8.76 4.29
CA LYS A 210 -5.75 8.44 3.56
C LYS A 210 -5.83 8.84 2.09
N ASP A 211 -7.03 9.08 1.59
CA ASP A 211 -7.23 9.37 0.18
C ASP A 211 -7.86 10.76 -0.01
N LEU A 212 -7.06 11.81 0.14
CA LEU A 212 -6.97 12.69 -1.03
C LEU A 212 -6.12 11.90 -2.04
N ASP A 213 -6.66 10.79 -2.56
CA ASP A 213 -5.95 9.97 -3.54
C ASP A 213 -5.57 10.93 -4.64
N TRP A 214 -4.31 10.85 -5.01
CA TRP A 214 -3.88 11.49 -6.23
C TRP A 214 -4.55 10.71 -7.35
N LYS A 215 -5.56 11.32 -7.99
CA LYS A 215 -6.02 10.82 -9.28
C LYS A 215 -5.01 11.27 -10.33
N VAL A 216 -4.66 10.35 -11.22
CA VAL A 216 -3.88 10.65 -12.42
C VAL A 216 -4.83 10.71 -13.61
N TYR A 217 -4.60 11.66 -14.51
CA TYR A 217 -5.41 11.82 -15.72
C TYR A 217 -4.63 12.51 -16.82
N ILE A 218 -5.10 12.32 -18.05
CA ILE A 218 -4.58 12.99 -19.23
C ILE A 218 -5.39 14.28 -19.46
N LYS A 219 -4.69 15.38 -19.73
CA LYS A 219 -5.29 16.68 -20.06
C LYS A 219 -4.48 17.36 -21.16
N GLU A 220 -5.17 18.04 -22.08
CA GLU A 220 -4.52 18.81 -23.14
C GLU A 220 -3.78 20.02 -22.56
N ARG A 221 -2.53 20.22 -23.02
CA ARG A 221 -1.70 21.38 -22.73
C ARG A 221 -1.29 22.07 -24.04
N LEU A 222 -1.15 23.39 -24.00
CA LEU A 222 -0.57 24.15 -25.10
C LEU A 222 0.94 23.89 -25.20
N PHE A 223 1.39 23.44 -26.36
CA PHE A 223 2.79 23.30 -26.71
C PHE A 223 3.13 24.26 -27.85
N TYR A 224 3.97 25.26 -27.56
CA TYR A 224 4.37 26.26 -28.56
C TYR A 224 5.52 25.73 -29.43
N VAL A 225 5.38 25.88 -30.74
CA VAL A 225 6.34 25.35 -31.72
C VAL A 225 7.23 26.48 -32.22
N ASP A 226 8.53 26.22 -32.34
CA ASP A 226 9.51 27.21 -32.82
C ASP A 226 9.43 27.43 -34.35
N GLU A 227 9.94 28.56 -34.82
CA GLU A 227 9.79 29.07 -36.19
C GLU A 227 10.47 28.21 -37.28
N SER A 228 11.28 27.22 -36.92
CA SER A 228 12.12 26.44 -37.85
C SER A 228 11.48 25.25 -38.58
N ILE A 229 10.22 24.89 -38.32
CA ILE A 229 9.56 23.71 -38.94
C ILE A 229 8.38 24.13 -39.82
N GLU A 230 8.61 24.62 -41.04
CA GLU A 230 7.56 25.19 -41.92
C GLU A 230 6.50 24.17 -42.38
N MET A 231 6.90 22.96 -42.80
CA MET A 231 6.00 22.10 -43.61
C MET A 231 4.91 21.34 -42.81
N MET A 232 5.03 21.22 -41.48
CA MET A 232 4.03 20.55 -40.62
C MET A 232 3.13 21.51 -39.81
N LYS A 233 3.44 22.82 -39.82
CA LYS A 233 2.71 23.83 -39.03
C LYS A 233 1.27 24.01 -39.49
N GLU A 234 1.05 24.06 -40.80
CA GLU A 234 -0.26 24.43 -41.37
C GLU A 234 -1.33 23.33 -41.20
N LEU A 235 -0.94 22.07 -40.99
CA LEU A 235 -1.87 20.95 -40.93
C LEU A 235 -2.40 20.63 -39.52
N THR A 236 -1.66 20.99 -38.46
CA THR A 236 -1.95 20.53 -37.09
C THR A 236 -1.81 21.59 -35.99
N CYS A 237 -1.16 22.72 -36.28
CA CYS A 237 -0.94 23.79 -35.30
C CYS A 237 -1.97 24.91 -35.45
N LYS A 238 -2.21 25.66 -34.38
CA LYS A 238 -3.06 26.85 -34.30
C LYS A 238 -2.23 28.06 -33.91
N GLN A 239 -2.73 29.27 -34.18
CA GLN A 239 -2.10 30.51 -33.72
C GLN A 239 -2.84 31.08 -32.51
N ASP A 240 -2.10 31.62 -31.55
CA ASP A 240 -2.65 32.43 -30.46
C ASP A 240 -2.94 33.86 -30.92
N SER A 241 -3.48 34.69 -30.01
CA SER A 241 -3.80 36.10 -30.30
C SER A 241 -2.59 36.99 -30.60
N LYS A 242 -1.37 36.49 -30.37
CA LYS A 242 -0.10 37.16 -30.67
C LYS A 242 0.59 36.58 -31.91
N GLY A 243 -0.07 35.67 -32.64
CA GLY A 243 0.45 35.04 -33.86
C GLY A 243 1.42 33.88 -33.60
N LYS A 244 1.60 33.44 -32.34
CA LYS A 244 2.50 32.35 -32.00
C LYS A 244 1.84 31.00 -32.27
N TRP A 245 2.57 30.11 -32.93
CA TRP A 245 2.09 28.77 -33.26
C TRP A 245 2.15 27.83 -32.05
N TYR A 246 1.07 27.09 -31.84
CA TYR A 246 0.98 26.05 -30.82
C TYR A 246 0.21 24.83 -31.32
N LYS A 247 0.40 23.69 -30.67
CA LYS A 247 -0.47 22.51 -30.78
C LYS A 247 -0.96 22.10 -29.39
N ASN A 248 -2.12 21.47 -29.32
CA ASN A 248 -2.55 20.81 -28.09
C ASN A 248 -1.85 19.46 -27.99
N ILE A 249 -1.30 19.17 -26.82
CA ILE A 249 -0.63 17.91 -26.55
C ILE A 249 -1.21 17.28 -25.28
N ASN A 250 -1.48 15.99 -25.35
CA ASN A 250 -1.90 15.22 -24.18
C ASN A 250 -0.74 15.09 -23.21
N SER A 251 -0.90 15.62 -22.01
CA SER A 251 0.08 15.55 -20.93
C SER A 251 -0.53 14.87 -19.71
N LEU A 252 0.32 14.29 -18.87
CA LEU A 252 -0.10 13.60 -17.67
C LEU A 252 -0.14 14.58 -16.49
N TYR A 253 -1.25 14.59 -15.77
CA TYR A 253 -1.45 15.40 -14.57
C TYR A 253 -1.85 14.51 -13.40
N ARG A 254 -1.69 15.05 -12.20
CA ARG A 254 -2.34 14.54 -11.00
C ARG A 254 -3.05 15.66 -10.27
N SER A 255 -4.11 15.33 -9.55
CA SER A 255 -4.73 16.21 -8.56
C SER A 255 -5.27 15.35 -7.44
N ARG A 256 -5.70 15.97 -6.34
CA ARG A 256 -6.55 15.27 -5.39
C ARG A 256 -7.86 14.86 -6.06
N ILE A 257 -8.53 13.85 -5.52
CA ILE A 257 -9.85 13.41 -6.05
C ILE A 257 -10.80 14.60 -6.25
N ASP A 258 -10.85 15.53 -5.28
CA ASP A 258 -11.71 16.73 -5.30
C ASP A 258 -11.31 17.77 -6.35
N GLY A 259 -10.17 17.58 -7.03
CA GLY A 259 -9.62 18.45 -8.06
C GLY A 259 -8.67 19.53 -7.54
N SER A 260 -8.43 19.61 -6.22
CA SER A 260 -7.42 20.49 -5.64
C SER A 260 -5.99 20.02 -5.93
N GLU A 261 -5.02 20.92 -5.76
CA GLU A 261 -3.58 20.63 -5.93
C GLU A 261 -3.22 20.01 -7.30
N GLU A 262 -3.86 20.45 -8.40
CA GLU A 262 -3.51 19.97 -9.74
C GLU A 262 -2.05 20.29 -10.10
N GLN A 263 -1.31 19.27 -10.53
CA GLN A 263 0.11 19.31 -10.88
C GLN A 263 0.36 18.59 -12.20
N LEU A 264 1.20 19.19 -13.04
CA LEU A 264 1.71 18.56 -14.25
C LEU A 264 2.78 17.52 -13.88
N LEU A 265 2.56 16.25 -14.25
CA LEU A 265 3.51 15.16 -14.04
C LEU A 265 4.48 14.98 -15.22
N VAL A 266 3.97 15.08 -16.45
CA VAL A 266 4.78 14.84 -17.66
C VAL A 266 4.58 15.96 -18.66
N ALA A 267 5.65 16.70 -18.95
CA ALA A 267 5.65 17.90 -19.78
C ALA A 267 6.23 17.68 -21.21
N ASP A 268 6.26 16.44 -21.69
CA ASP A 268 6.93 16.06 -22.94
C ASP A 268 6.35 16.72 -24.20
N ASP A 269 7.18 16.77 -25.24
CA ASP A 269 6.84 17.26 -26.59
C ASP A 269 6.15 16.17 -27.45
N THR A 270 6.11 14.94 -26.92
CA THR A 270 5.37 13.79 -27.43
C THR A 270 4.13 13.54 -26.57
N PRO A 271 2.96 13.30 -27.17
CA PRO A 271 1.73 13.13 -26.39
C PRO A 271 1.77 11.85 -25.56
N VAL A 272 1.22 11.95 -24.35
CA VAL A 272 0.86 10.79 -23.52
C VAL A 272 -0.40 10.16 -24.11
N VAL A 273 -0.38 8.85 -24.30
CA VAL A 273 -1.48 8.12 -24.95
C VAL A 273 -2.33 7.36 -23.94
N ASP A 274 -1.68 6.68 -22.99
CA ASP A 274 -2.33 5.83 -21.99
C ASP A 274 -1.46 5.73 -20.73
N PHE A 275 -2.07 5.37 -19.60
CA PHE A 275 -1.39 5.18 -18.33
C PHE A 275 -2.09 4.16 -17.43
N CYS A 276 -1.36 3.62 -16.47
CA CYS A 276 -1.88 2.86 -15.35
C CYS A 276 -1.12 3.19 -14.07
N VAL A 277 -1.78 3.05 -12.92
CA VAL A 277 -1.26 3.43 -11.60
C VAL A 277 -1.33 2.24 -10.67
N VAL A 278 -0.24 1.97 -9.96
CA VAL A 278 -0.17 1.00 -8.86
C VAL A 278 0.64 1.61 -7.74
N ASP A 279 0.04 1.69 -6.55
CA ASP A 279 0.62 2.36 -5.38
C ASP A 279 1.14 3.77 -5.77
N ASP A 280 2.40 4.08 -5.48
CA ASP A 280 3.06 5.34 -5.82
C ASP A 280 3.76 5.32 -7.19
N ILE A 281 3.40 4.39 -8.08
CA ILE A 281 4.04 4.21 -9.39
C ILE A 281 3.04 4.46 -10.51
N VAL A 282 3.43 5.30 -11.46
CA VAL A 282 2.68 5.56 -12.68
C VAL A 282 3.46 5.04 -13.87
N PHE A 283 2.87 4.10 -14.59
CA PHE A 283 3.34 3.69 -15.91
C PHE A 283 2.56 4.43 -16.97
N PHE A 284 3.24 4.95 -17.98
CA PHE A 284 2.58 5.68 -19.06
C PHE A 284 3.29 5.46 -20.38
N THR A 285 2.51 5.62 -21.45
CA THR A 285 2.99 5.52 -22.83
C THR A 285 3.07 6.91 -23.46
N THR A 286 4.12 7.16 -24.23
CA THR A 286 4.21 8.35 -25.08
C THR A 286 4.43 7.99 -26.54
N GLY A 287 3.94 8.85 -27.43
CA GLY A 287 4.10 8.70 -28.87
C GLY A 287 2.86 9.09 -29.63
N TYR A 288 2.94 9.03 -30.96
CA TYR A 288 1.76 9.28 -31.80
C TYR A 288 1.01 7.96 -31.96
N ASN A 289 -0.29 7.95 -31.67
CA ASN A 289 -1.11 6.75 -31.80
C ASN A 289 -1.47 6.47 -33.27
N THR A 290 -0.48 6.13 -34.09
CA THR A 290 -0.66 5.83 -35.53
C THR A 290 -0.31 4.37 -35.83
N VAL A 291 -0.87 3.83 -36.92
CA VAL A 291 -0.67 2.43 -37.35
C VAL A 291 0.81 2.09 -37.58
N LEU A 292 1.63 3.11 -37.86
CA LEU A 292 3.02 2.99 -38.26
C LEU A 292 4.02 3.26 -37.12
N SER A 293 3.56 3.69 -35.95
CA SER A 293 4.43 4.06 -34.83
C SER A 293 4.27 3.11 -33.64
N ASN A 294 5.36 2.89 -32.92
CA ASN A 294 5.34 2.26 -31.61
C ASN A 294 5.30 3.33 -30.52
N LEU A 295 4.66 3.02 -29.41
CA LEU A 295 4.65 3.86 -28.22
C LEU A 295 5.82 3.47 -27.32
N ARG A 296 6.40 4.43 -26.61
CA ARG A 296 7.43 4.17 -25.60
C ARG A 296 6.81 4.12 -24.22
N ILE A 297 7.24 3.18 -23.40
CA ILE A 297 6.79 3.04 -22.01
C ILE A 297 7.78 3.71 -21.07
N TYR A 298 7.24 4.49 -20.14
CA TYR A 298 7.94 5.11 -19.05
C TYR A 298 7.32 4.71 -17.71
N ARG A 299 8.15 4.75 -16.67
CA ARG A 299 7.73 4.68 -15.27
C ARG A 299 8.09 5.99 -14.59
N ILE A 300 7.24 6.51 -13.72
CA ILE A 300 7.53 7.67 -12.87
C ILE A 300 6.89 7.44 -11.50
N ASN A 301 7.46 8.00 -10.45
CA ASN A 301 6.78 8.00 -9.15
C ASN A 301 5.60 8.97 -9.22
N LEU A 302 4.56 8.71 -8.41
CA LEU A 302 3.35 9.51 -8.35
C LEU A 302 3.62 10.97 -7.96
N ASP A 303 4.73 11.25 -7.27
CA ASP A 303 5.24 12.59 -6.95
C ASP A 303 5.97 13.31 -8.09
N GLY A 304 6.12 12.65 -9.24
CA GLY A 304 6.86 13.16 -10.39
C GLY A 304 8.37 12.89 -10.33
N SER A 305 8.87 12.25 -9.28
CA SER A 305 10.28 11.88 -9.17
C SER A 305 10.59 10.58 -9.91
N ASN A 306 11.89 10.29 -10.08
CA ASN A 306 12.39 8.99 -10.55
C ASN A 306 11.75 8.49 -11.86
N ARG A 307 11.71 9.37 -12.87
CA ARG A 307 11.27 8.99 -14.22
C ARG A 307 12.32 8.09 -14.88
N ILE A 308 11.87 6.94 -15.40
CA ILE A 308 12.69 5.93 -16.06
C ILE A 308 12.08 5.62 -17.43
N ASP A 309 12.92 5.60 -18.47
CA ASP A 309 12.58 4.99 -19.77
C ASP A 309 12.75 3.48 -19.65
N MET A 310 11.67 2.72 -19.85
CA MET A 310 11.71 1.27 -19.70
C MET A 310 12.39 0.58 -20.90
N ASN A 311 12.71 1.34 -21.96
CA ASN A 311 13.27 0.83 -23.22
C ASN A 311 12.41 -0.28 -23.85
N ILE A 312 11.09 -0.08 -23.80
CA ILE A 312 10.08 -1.00 -24.34
C ILE A 312 9.27 -0.28 -25.41
N GLU A 313 9.09 -0.97 -26.55
CA GLU A 313 8.20 -0.54 -27.63
C GLU A 313 6.83 -1.24 -27.50
N CYS A 314 5.83 -0.47 -27.09
CA CYS A 314 4.45 -0.89 -26.98
C CYS A 314 3.71 -0.71 -28.32
N ALA A 315 2.79 -1.62 -28.61
CA ALA A 315 1.90 -1.51 -29.76
C ALA A 315 1.03 -0.26 -29.66
N SER A 316 0.85 0.44 -30.79
CA SER A 316 -0.17 1.48 -30.94
C SER A 316 -1.54 0.86 -31.28
N TYR A 317 -2.62 1.57 -30.93
CA TYR A 317 -3.99 1.05 -30.96
C TYR A 317 -4.69 1.24 -32.31
N SER A 318 -4.17 2.11 -33.17
CA SER A 318 -4.83 2.44 -34.44
C SER A 318 -4.70 1.37 -35.54
N GLY A 319 -4.21 0.17 -35.22
CA GLY A 319 -3.95 -0.93 -36.16
C GLY A 319 -5.16 -1.71 -36.69
N GLY A 320 -6.40 -1.23 -36.51
CA GLY A 320 -7.61 -1.88 -37.03
C GLY A 320 -8.46 -0.94 -37.90
N LEU A 321 -9.17 -1.49 -38.89
CA LEU A 321 -10.18 -0.81 -39.73
C LEU A 321 -11.33 -0.15 -38.94
N PHE A 322 -11.38 -0.35 -37.63
CA PHE A 322 -12.36 0.22 -36.73
C PHE A 322 -11.63 1.14 -35.75
N LYS A 323 -11.89 2.45 -35.86
CA LYS A 323 -11.67 3.37 -34.73
C LYS A 323 -12.51 2.84 -33.55
N SER A 324 -11.90 2.21 -32.56
CA SER A 324 -12.55 2.02 -31.26
C SER A 324 -12.32 3.25 -30.38
N ASN A 325 -13.40 3.67 -29.72
CA ASN A 325 -13.50 4.83 -28.86
C ASN A 325 -12.59 4.71 -27.62
N ASP A 326 -12.09 5.85 -27.12
CA ASP A 326 -11.63 6.29 -25.77
C ASP A 326 -11.27 5.31 -24.62
N GLU A 327 -11.36 3.98 -24.76
CA GLU A 327 -11.16 2.98 -23.68
C GLU A 327 -10.08 1.94 -24.02
N ASP A 328 -9.36 2.12 -25.13
CA ASP A 328 -8.30 1.23 -25.56
C ASP A 328 -7.07 1.44 -24.66
N LYS A 329 -6.87 0.54 -23.69
CA LYS A 329 -5.65 0.51 -22.86
C LYS A 329 -4.55 -0.26 -23.59
N GLY A 330 -3.29 0.06 -23.34
CA GLY A 330 -2.11 -0.75 -23.79
C GLY A 330 -1.11 -1.00 -22.70
N VAL A 331 -1.36 -0.42 -21.54
CA VAL A 331 -0.68 -0.77 -20.32
C VAL A 331 -1.70 -1.07 -19.21
N LEU A 332 -1.39 -2.08 -18.41
CA LEU A 332 -2.16 -2.45 -17.21
C LEU A 332 -1.20 -2.78 -16.10
N CYS A 333 -1.63 -2.62 -14.85
CA CYS A 333 -0.86 -3.06 -13.70
C CYS A 333 -1.77 -3.57 -12.60
N ASN A 334 -1.22 -4.43 -11.75
CA ASN A 334 -1.74 -4.80 -10.45
C ASN A 334 -0.59 -4.73 -9.43
N LYS A 335 -0.84 -5.12 -8.18
CA LYS A 335 0.16 -5.10 -7.10
C LYS A 335 1.46 -5.85 -7.41
N ASN A 336 1.42 -6.83 -8.30
CA ASN A 336 2.55 -7.73 -8.57
C ASN A 336 3.23 -7.46 -9.91
N TYR A 337 2.48 -7.00 -10.91
CA TYR A 337 2.90 -7.03 -12.30
C TYR A 337 2.49 -5.76 -13.05
N PHE A 338 3.36 -5.36 -13.97
CA PHE A 338 3.10 -4.43 -15.04
C PHE A 338 2.97 -5.21 -16.36
N LEU A 339 1.93 -4.92 -17.14
CA LEU A 339 1.57 -5.62 -18.36
C LEU A 339 1.50 -4.65 -19.54
N TRP A 340 1.96 -5.11 -20.70
CA TRP A 340 1.87 -4.36 -21.96
C TRP A 340 1.82 -5.29 -23.17
N ILE A 341 1.49 -4.72 -24.33
CA ILE A 341 1.45 -5.44 -25.60
C ILE A 341 2.61 -4.97 -26.47
N GLU A 342 3.48 -5.87 -26.90
CA GLU A 342 4.49 -5.57 -27.92
C GLU A 342 3.98 -5.95 -29.30
N LYS A 343 4.21 -5.07 -30.27
CA LYS A 343 3.86 -5.31 -31.67
C LYS A 343 4.94 -6.16 -32.33
N GLY A 344 4.57 -7.34 -32.83
CA GLY A 344 5.41 -8.10 -33.73
C GLY A 344 5.06 -7.83 -35.19
N LYS A 345 5.88 -8.38 -36.10
CA LYS A 345 5.75 -8.19 -37.55
C LYS A 345 4.43 -8.73 -38.13
N TYR A 346 3.87 -9.77 -37.51
CA TYR A 346 2.67 -10.48 -37.97
C TYR A 346 1.64 -10.75 -36.86
N ASN A 347 2.06 -10.73 -35.60
CA ASN A 347 1.23 -10.91 -34.42
C ASN A 347 1.73 -10.01 -33.29
N SER A 348 0.89 -9.68 -32.32
CA SER A 348 1.32 -8.99 -31.11
C SER A 348 1.60 -10.01 -30.01
N SER A 349 2.20 -9.60 -28.90
CA SER A 349 2.44 -10.48 -27.76
C SER A 349 2.17 -9.73 -26.46
N LEU A 350 1.46 -10.40 -25.55
CA LEU A 350 1.25 -9.90 -24.20
C LEU A 350 2.47 -10.24 -23.34
N TYR A 351 3.01 -9.25 -22.65
CA TYR A 351 4.09 -9.40 -21.71
C TYR A 351 3.68 -8.94 -20.31
N LYS A 352 4.34 -9.51 -19.30
CA LYS A 352 4.35 -9.01 -17.93
C LYS A 352 5.79 -8.84 -17.44
N ALA A 353 5.99 -7.97 -16.46
CA ALA A 353 7.21 -7.83 -15.69
C ALA A 353 6.88 -7.39 -14.26
N LYS A 354 7.86 -7.45 -13.35
CA LYS A 354 7.80 -6.72 -12.08
C LYS A 354 7.82 -5.22 -12.34
N HIS A 355 7.38 -4.42 -11.35
CA HIS A 355 7.27 -2.96 -11.52
C HIS A 355 8.61 -2.26 -11.76
N ASP A 356 9.72 -2.87 -11.36
CA ASP A 356 11.08 -2.40 -11.64
C ASP A 356 11.58 -2.79 -13.05
N GLY A 357 10.75 -3.48 -13.84
CA GLY A 357 11.07 -3.97 -15.18
C GLY A 357 11.78 -5.32 -15.22
N THR A 358 12.10 -5.92 -14.07
CA THR A 358 12.72 -7.24 -14.01
C THR A 358 11.71 -8.36 -14.29
N GLN A 359 12.21 -9.57 -14.53
CA GLN A 359 11.38 -10.77 -14.78
C GLN A 359 10.39 -10.59 -15.94
N LYS A 360 10.82 -9.92 -17.02
CA LYS A 360 10.03 -9.83 -18.24
C LYS A 360 9.72 -11.23 -18.77
N GLU A 361 8.44 -11.53 -18.90
CA GLU A 361 7.92 -12.81 -19.38
C GLU A 361 6.87 -12.57 -20.47
N LYS A 362 6.98 -13.33 -21.56
CA LYS A 362 5.91 -13.40 -22.56
C LYS A 362 4.82 -14.34 -22.05
N ILE A 363 3.61 -13.83 -21.94
CA ILE A 363 2.46 -14.63 -21.49
C ILE A 363 1.87 -15.40 -22.67
N LEU A 364 1.49 -14.70 -23.74
CA LEU A 364 0.76 -15.30 -24.86
C LEU A 364 0.89 -14.49 -26.15
N ASN A 365 0.80 -15.18 -27.29
CA ASN A 365 0.77 -14.56 -28.62
C ASN A 365 -0.65 -14.10 -28.95
N LEU A 366 -0.74 -12.95 -29.61
CA LEU A 366 -1.97 -12.24 -29.89
C LEU A 366 -2.15 -12.09 -31.39
N ASP A 367 -3.10 -12.83 -31.94
CA ASP A 367 -3.50 -12.60 -33.32
C ASP A 367 -4.44 -11.38 -33.44
N TYR A 368 -5.26 -11.11 -32.40
CA TYR A 368 -6.30 -10.07 -32.41
C TYR A 368 -6.65 -9.49 -31.03
N LEU A 369 -5.76 -9.58 -30.04
CA LEU A 369 -6.06 -9.02 -28.73
C LEU A 369 -5.77 -7.54 -28.69
N THR A 370 -6.78 -6.79 -28.28
CA THR A 370 -6.68 -5.42 -27.80
C THR A 370 -7.03 -5.48 -26.31
N PHE A 371 -6.47 -4.63 -25.43
CA PHE A 371 -7.00 -4.53 -24.05
C PHE A 371 -8.35 -3.77 -24.02
N ASN A 372 -9.09 -3.78 -25.13
CA ASN A 372 -10.37 -3.09 -25.20
C ASN A 372 -11.30 -3.74 -24.18
N ASN A 373 -11.60 -2.98 -23.12
CA ASN A 373 -12.33 -3.42 -21.94
C ASN A 373 -11.65 -4.53 -21.11
N ALA A 374 -10.36 -4.78 -21.26
CA ALA A 374 -9.67 -5.71 -20.37
C ALA A 374 -9.68 -5.18 -18.92
N LYS A 375 -9.71 -6.11 -17.97
CA LYS A 375 -9.72 -5.82 -16.54
C LYS A 375 -8.71 -6.71 -15.84
N ILE A 376 -8.02 -6.16 -14.86
CA ILE A 376 -6.98 -6.86 -14.12
C ILE A 376 -7.32 -6.82 -12.63
N THR A 377 -7.14 -7.96 -11.97
CA THR A 377 -7.17 -8.08 -10.51
C THR A 377 -5.77 -8.43 -10.02
N ASP A 378 -5.59 -8.62 -8.71
CA ASP A 378 -4.30 -9.01 -8.14
C ASP A 378 -3.73 -10.33 -8.72
N LYS A 379 -4.61 -11.21 -9.23
CA LYS A 379 -4.24 -12.53 -9.75
C LYS A 379 -4.58 -12.76 -11.22
N TYR A 380 -5.63 -12.11 -11.72
CA TYR A 380 -6.22 -12.47 -13.01
C TYR A 380 -6.26 -11.31 -13.99
N LEU A 381 -6.02 -11.62 -15.26
CA LEU A 381 -6.35 -10.74 -16.38
C LEU A 381 -7.59 -11.29 -17.08
N PHE A 382 -8.59 -10.43 -17.20
CA PHE A 382 -9.80 -10.66 -17.98
C PHE A 382 -9.70 -9.89 -19.29
N TYR A 383 -9.85 -10.60 -20.41
CA TYR A 383 -9.65 -10.01 -21.73
C TYR A 383 -10.57 -10.62 -22.78
N PHE A 384 -10.74 -9.93 -23.90
CA PHE A 384 -11.51 -10.41 -25.03
C PHE A 384 -10.60 -10.94 -26.14
N HIS A 385 -10.99 -12.06 -26.74
CA HIS A 385 -10.34 -12.57 -27.94
C HIS A 385 -11.14 -12.19 -29.19
N GLY A 386 -10.53 -11.38 -30.07
CA GLY A 386 -11.20 -10.58 -31.11
C GLY A 386 -11.92 -11.28 -32.26
N LYS A 387 -12.00 -12.62 -32.30
CA LYS A 387 -12.79 -13.31 -33.34
C LYS A 387 -14.29 -13.38 -33.02
N ASN A 388 -14.66 -13.55 -31.74
CA ASN A 388 -16.04 -13.83 -31.31
C ASN A 388 -16.45 -13.08 -30.03
N ASP A 389 -15.74 -12.01 -29.68
CA ASP A 389 -15.98 -11.27 -28.43
C ASP A 389 -16.01 -12.20 -27.20
N THR A 390 -15.14 -13.21 -27.19
CA THR A 390 -15.07 -14.24 -26.15
C THR A 390 -14.24 -13.73 -24.97
N LEU A 391 -14.82 -13.80 -23.77
CA LEU A 391 -14.15 -13.44 -22.53
C LEU A 391 -13.32 -14.61 -22.00
N TYR A 392 -12.05 -14.34 -21.76
CA TYR A 392 -11.11 -15.25 -21.13
C TYR A 392 -10.63 -14.67 -19.79
N ARG A 393 -10.29 -15.59 -18.89
CA ARG A 393 -9.63 -15.32 -17.62
C ARG A 393 -8.27 -15.99 -17.65
N LEU A 394 -7.21 -15.19 -17.57
CA LEU A 394 -5.82 -15.63 -17.51
C LEU A 394 -5.31 -15.48 -16.08
N ASP A 395 -4.72 -16.56 -15.56
CA ASP A 395 -3.95 -16.55 -14.32
C ASP A 395 -2.54 -16.00 -14.59
N LEU A 396 -2.20 -14.90 -13.91
CA LEU A 396 -0.96 -14.17 -14.17
C LEU A 396 0.28 -14.91 -13.67
N ASP A 397 0.15 -15.82 -12.71
CA ASP A 397 1.28 -16.56 -12.15
C ASP A 397 1.59 -17.81 -12.97
N THR A 398 0.53 -18.53 -13.38
CA THR A 398 0.65 -19.80 -14.11
C THR A 398 0.57 -19.66 -15.63
N SER A 399 0.20 -18.47 -16.13
CA SER A 399 -0.09 -18.19 -17.55
C SER A 399 -1.19 -19.11 -18.13
N SER A 400 -1.99 -19.74 -17.28
CA SER A 400 -3.11 -20.60 -17.69
C SER A 400 -4.37 -19.78 -17.96
N SER A 401 -5.13 -20.14 -18.98
CA SER A 401 -6.35 -19.43 -19.35
C SER A 401 -7.57 -20.34 -19.37
N ILE A 402 -8.71 -19.78 -19.00
CA ILE A 402 -10.03 -20.41 -19.14
C ILE A 402 -10.97 -19.49 -19.90
N GLN A 403 -11.86 -20.08 -20.69
CA GLN A 403 -12.95 -19.35 -21.33
C GLN A 403 -14.09 -19.17 -20.33
N ILE A 404 -14.62 -17.95 -20.22
CA ILE A 404 -15.70 -17.59 -19.31
C ILE A 404 -17.05 -17.59 -20.03
N ASP A 405 -17.18 -16.78 -21.08
CA ASP A 405 -18.42 -16.64 -21.87
C ASP A 405 -18.11 -16.03 -23.26
N THR A 406 -19.10 -15.97 -24.13
CA THR A 406 -18.99 -15.45 -25.51
C THR A 406 -19.92 -14.25 -25.75
N ASN A 407 -19.70 -13.51 -26.84
CA ASN A 407 -20.51 -12.36 -27.24
C ASN A 407 -20.54 -11.23 -26.19
N ILE A 408 -19.42 -11.01 -25.50
CA ILE A 408 -19.29 -10.00 -24.45
C ILE A 408 -18.98 -8.63 -25.07
N ARG A 409 -19.70 -7.60 -24.63
CA ARG A 409 -19.58 -6.23 -25.15
C ARG A 409 -18.81 -5.31 -24.21
N LYS A 410 -19.03 -5.46 -22.91
CA LYS A 410 -18.42 -4.65 -21.84
C LYS A 410 -18.17 -5.52 -20.63
N LEU A 411 -17.15 -5.18 -19.85
CA LEU A 411 -16.75 -5.89 -18.65
C LEU A 411 -16.25 -4.91 -17.60
N ASP A 412 -16.61 -5.18 -16.35
CA ASP A 412 -15.94 -4.64 -15.18
C ASP A 412 -15.88 -5.66 -14.03
N THR A 413 -15.14 -5.35 -12.96
CA THR A 413 -14.97 -6.22 -11.80
C THR A 413 -14.85 -5.39 -10.52
N ASP A 414 -15.34 -5.94 -9.42
CA ASP A 414 -15.10 -5.42 -8.06
C ASP A 414 -13.88 -6.09 -7.39
N GLY A 415 -13.18 -6.98 -8.09
CA GLY A 415 -12.09 -7.80 -7.55
C GLY A 415 -12.50 -9.20 -7.10
N GLU A 416 -13.80 -9.45 -6.90
CA GLU A 416 -14.36 -10.74 -6.45
C GLU A 416 -15.35 -11.34 -7.46
N ASN A 417 -16.03 -10.49 -8.22
CA ASN A 417 -17.05 -10.81 -9.19
C ASN A 417 -16.77 -10.10 -10.51
N LEU A 418 -17.25 -10.70 -11.60
CA LEU A 418 -17.29 -10.09 -12.91
C LEU A 418 -18.70 -9.61 -13.23
N TYR A 419 -18.76 -8.40 -13.78
CA TYR A 419 -19.95 -7.77 -14.30
C TYR A 419 -19.78 -7.56 -15.79
N TYR A 420 -20.65 -8.11 -16.62
CA TYR A 420 -20.51 -7.93 -18.06
C TYR A 420 -21.83 -7.74 -18.78
N LEU A 421 -21.76 -6.98 -19.87
CA LEU A 421 -22.82 -6.84 -20.85
C LEU A 421 -22.60 -7.89 -21.93
N LYS A 422 -23.60 -8.74 -22.17
CA LYS A 422 -23.59 -9.77 -23.19
C LYS A 422 -24.69 -9.56 -24.21
N TRP A 423 -24.38 -9.85 -25.48
CA TRP A 423 -25.38 -9.96 -26.54
C TRP A 423 -25.96 -11.39 -26.55
N GLU A 424 -27.23 -11.54 -26.17
CA GLU A 424 -27.92 -12.84 -26.20
C GLU A 424 -28.82 -12.93 -27.45
N SER A 425 -28.69 -14.03 -28.19
CA SER A 425 -29.55 -14.40 -29.31
C SER A 425 -30.49 -15.52 -28.86
N THR A 426 -31.75 -15.21 -28.54
CA THR A 426 -32.76 -16.26 -28.35
C THR A 426 -33.13 -16.83 -29.73
N GLY A 427 -32.76 -18.09 -29.99
CA GLY A 427 -32.61 -18.67 -31.32
C GLY A 427 -33.84 -18.74 -32.26
N TRP A 428 -33.48 -18.96 -33.53
CA TRP A 428 -34.19 -19.56 -34.68
C TRP A 428 -35.72 -19.61 -34.69
N GLY A 429 -36.29 -18.58 -35.32
CA GLY A 429 -37.63 -18.53 -35.89
C GLY A 429 -37.70 -17.33 -36.83
N GLU A 430 -38.68 -17.27 -37.75
CA GLU A 430 -38.79 -16.26 -38.83
C GLU A 430 -38.86 -14.78 -38.37
N TYR A 431 -38.76 -14.50 -37.06
CA TYR A 431 -38.70 -13.17 -36.48
C TYR A 431 -37.30 -12.88 -35.91
N ARG A 432 -36.44 -12.24 -36.72
CA ARG A 432 -35.07 -11.77 -36.37
C ARG A 432 -34.98 -10.71 -35.24
N ASN A 433 -36.01 -10.51 -34.43
CA ASN A 433 -36.17 -9.29 -33.61
C ASN A 433 -36.01 -9.44 -32.07
N ASN A 434 -35.66 -10.61 -31.54
CA ASN A 434 -35.56 -10.83 -30.09
C ASN A 434 -34.12 -10.89 -29.53
N SER A 435 -33.13 -10.35 -30.24
CA SER A 435 -31.78 -10.20 -29.66
C SER A 435 -31.78 -9.06 -28.63
N GLN A 436 -31.23 -9.32 -27.44
CA GLN A 436 -31.19 -8.34 -26.35
C GLN A 436 -29.81 -8.30 -25.69
N ASN A 437 -29.43 -7.11 -25.23
CA ASN A 437 -28.26 -6.95 -24.39
C ASN A 437 -28.67 -7.33 -22.96
N CYS A 438 -27.87 -8.12 -22.26
CA CYS A 438 -28.17 -8.54 -20.89
C CYS A 438 -26.96 -8.28 -19.99
N PHE A 439 -27.20 -7.72 -18.81
CA PHE A 439 -26.18 -7.56 -17.78
C PHE A 439 -26.13 -8.81 -16.91
N TYR A 440 -24.94 -9.33 -16.69
CA TYR A 440 -24.71 -10.51 -15.86
C TYR A 440 -23.70 -10.23 -14.77
N LYS A 441 -23.85 -10.93 -13.65
CA LYS A 441 -22.86 -11.11 -12.59
C LYS A 441 -22.41 -12.56 -12.58
N THR A 442 -21.14 -12.81 -12.30
CA THR A 442 -20.60 -14.17 -12.08
C THR A 442 -19.38 -14.05 -11.17
N ASP A 443 -18.94 -15.14 -10.55
CA ASP A 443 -17.63 -15.15 -9.89
C ASP A 443 -16.48 -15.09 -10.92
N LEU A 444 -15.25 -14.90 -10.45
CA LEU A 444 -14.08 -14.77 -11.33
C LEU A 444 -13.79 -16.00 -12.20
N ASP A 445 -14.33 -17.17 -11.85
CA ASP A 445 -14.22 -18.41 -12.63
C ASP A 445 -15.31 -18.52 -13.71
N GLY A 446 -16.27 -17.60 -13.75
CA GLY A 446 -17.43 -17.69 -14.64
C GLY A 446 -18.51 -18.64 -14.13
N LYS A 447 -18.42 -19.07 -12.87
CA LYS A 447 -19.43 -19.89 -12.22
C LYS A 447 -20.45 -18.99 -11.53
N ASN A 448 -21.60 -19.57 -11.16
CA ASN A 448 -22.69 -18.84 -10.49
C ASN A 448 -23.18 -17.61 -11.29
N LYS A 449 -23.34 -17.78 -12.61
CA LYS A 449 -23.82 -16.72 -13.49
C LYS A 449 -25.27 -16.34 -13.14
N VAL A 450 -25.50 -15.06 -12.85
CA VAL A 450 -26.79 -14.47 -12.51
C VAL A 450 -27.11 -13.34 -13.48
N LEU A 451 -28.32 -13.35 -14.04
CA LEU A 451 -28.86 -12.24 -14.83
C LEU A 451 -29.23 -11.09 -13.88
N LEU A 452 -28.68 -9.90 -14.14
CA LEU A 452 -28.98 -8.69 -13.38
C LEU A 452 -30.14 -7.92 -13.99
N GLU A 453 -30.05 -7.62 -15.29
CA GLU A 453 -31.03 -6.79 -15.98
C GLU A 453 -31.03 -7.06 -17.50
N HIS A 454 -32.21 -6.98 -18.12
CA HIS A 454 -32.35 -6.92 -19.56
C HIS A 454 -32.20 -5.48 -20.05
N HIS A 455 -31.31 -5.25 -21.02
CA HIS A 455 -31.09 -3.96 -21.63
C HIS A 455 -31.66 -3.88 -23.05
N TYR A 456 -32.36 -2.79 -23.33
CA TYR A 456 -33.04 -2.58 -24.59
C TYR A 456 -32.03 -2.50 -25.77
N PRO A 457 -32.25 -3.21 -26.90
CA PRO A 457 -31.25 -3.36 -27.95
C PRO A 457 -30.99 -2.10 -28.79
N PHE A 458 -31.79 -1.03 -28.62
CA PHE A 458 -31.72 0.20 -29.40
C PHE A 458 -30.88 1.32 -28.75
N SER A 459 -30.30 1.09 -27.58
CA SER A 459 -29.29 1.95 -26.95
C SER A 459 -27.94 1.24 -26.94
N ALA A 460 -26.88 1.97 -27.30
CA ALA A 460 -25.52 1.45 -27.23
C ALA A 460 -24.92 1.81 -25.86
N VAL A 461 -24.52 0.81 -25.09
CA VAL A 461 -23.73 1.02 -23.87
C VAL A 461 -22.31 1.36 -24.30
N VAL A 462 -21.90 2.60 -24.05
CA VAL A 462 -20.59 3.13 -24.45
C VAL A 462 -19.53 2.90 -23.38
N ARG A 463 -19.91 2.98 -22.10
CA ARG A 463 -19.02 2.81 -20.94
C ARG A 463 -19.74 2.05 -19.82
N MET A 464 -18.98 1.32 -19.02
CA MET A 464 -19.49 0.56 -17.88
C MET A 464 -18.43 0.52 -16.79
N ASN A 465 -18.80 0.91 -15.56
CA ASN A 465 -17.90 0.92 -14.42
C ASN A 465 -18.65 0.52 -13.14
N TYR A 466 -18.05 -0.35 -12.33
CA TYR A 466 -18.48 -0.68 -10.99
C TYR A 466 -17.89 0.32 -10.00
N SER A 467 -18.70 0.75 -9.04
CA SER A 467 -18.24 1.51 -7.88
C SER A 467 -19.17 1.31 -6.70
N LYS A 468 -18.62 0.88 -5.56
CA LYS A 468 -19.30 0.81 -4.25
C LYS A 468 -20.70 0.17 -4.30
N GLY A 469 -20.80 -1.05 -4.86
CA GLY A 469 -22.07 -1.79 -4.94
C GLY A 469 -23.03 -1.29 -6.04
N VAL A 470 -22.56 -0.44 -6.95
CA VAL A 470 -23.37 0.07 -8.06
C VAL A 470 -22.63 -0.14 -9.37
N LEU A 471 -23.30 -0.72 -10.36
CA LEU A 471 -22.80 -0.80 -11.72
C LEU A 471 -23.35 0.38 -12.53
N TYR A 472 -22.50 1.36 -12.80
CA TYR A 472 -22.80 2.49 -13.65
C TYR A 472 -22.58 2.12 -15.11
N TYR A 473 -23.50 2.53 -15.99
CA TYR A 473 -23.32 2.36 -17.43
C TYR A 473 -23.91 3.53 -18.20
N TYR A 474 -23.23 3.91 -19.28
CA TYR A 474 -23.57 5.08 -20.06
C TYR A 474 -24.13 4.65 -21.40
N THR A 475 -25.27 5.21 -21.79
CA THR A 475 -25.94 4.88 -23.05
C THR A 475 -25.98 6.06 -23.99
N ARG A 476 -25.85 5.77 -25.30
CA ARG A 476 -26.19 6.70 -26.38
C ARG A 476 -27.34 6.14 -27.22
N LYS A 477 -28.22 7.03 -27.69
CA LYS A 477 -29.36 6.66 -28.51
C LYS A 477 -28.89 6.24 -29.91
N LYS A 478 -29.30 5.05 -30.36
CA LYS A 478 -29.05 4.60 -31.73
C LYS A 478 -30.18 5.15 -32.62
N MET A 479 -29.91 6.11 -33.51
CA MET A 479 -30.91 6.56 -34.49
C MET A 479 -30.91 5.62 -35.71
N GLY A 480 -32.07 5.05 -36.03
CA GLY A 480 -32.37 4.54 -37.38
C GLY A 480 -31.41 3.51 -37.98
N GLY A 481 -30.81 2.63 -37.17
CA GLY A 481 -29.96 1.53 -37.69
C GLY A 481 -28.57 1.94 -38.21
N LEU A 482 -28.19 3.22 -38.17
CA LEU A 482 -26.90 3.72 -38.65
C LEU A 482 -26.22 4.56 -37.56
N PHE A 483 -25.10 4.01 -37.07
CA PHE A 483 -24.07 4.58 -36.20
C PHE A 483 -24.52 5.26 -34.89
N ILE A 484 -23.68 5.12 -33.86
CA ILE A 484 -23.80 5.90 -32.63
C ILE A 484 -23.45 7.34 -33.03
N ASP A 485 -24.38 8.27 -32.90
CA ASP A 485 -24.05 9.68 -33.06
C ASP A 485 -23.04 10.06 -31.98
N SER A 486 -21.79 10.29 -32.38
CA SER A 486 -20.70 10.61 -31.47
C SER A 486 -20.94 11.93 -30.72
N ASN A 487 -21.85 12.76 -31.22
CA ASN A 487 -22.21 14.05 -30.64
C ASN A 487 -23.45 14.00 -29.73
N SER A 488 -24.14 12.86 -29.67
CA SER A 488 -25.28 12.68 -28.76
C SER A 488 -24.81 12.60 -27.31
N PRO A 489 -25.49 13.28 -26.36
CA PRO A 489 -25.11 13.27 -24.96
C PRO A 489 -25.22 11.85 -24.38
N GLU A 490 -24.27 11.50 -23.53
CA GLU A 490 -24.32 10.26 -22.78
C GLU A 490 -25.32 10.37 -21.64
N ILE A 491 -26.15 9.35 -21.50
CA ILE A 491 -27.09 9.21 -20.40
C ILE A 491 -26.49 8.21 -19.42
N GLU A 492 -26.24 8.64 -18.18
CA GLU A 492 -25.84 7.77 -17.08
C GLU A 492 -27.02 6.94 -16.60
N ASN A 493 -26.78 5.65 -16.42
CA ASN A 493 -27.71 4.71 -15.82
C ASN A 493 -26.97 3.92 -14.74
N LYS A 494 -27.72 3.24 -13.87
CA LYS A 494 -27.16 2.48 -12.76
C LYS A 494 -27.97 1.22 -12.46
N ILE A 495 -27.26 0.15 -12.13
CA ILE A 495 -27.82 -1.07 -11.53
C ILE A 495 -27.34 -1.10 -10.08
N ILE A 496 -28.28 -1.07 -9.13
CA ILE A 496 -27.95 -1.19 -7.70
C ILE A 496 -27.77 -2.67 -7.40
N LEU A 497 -26.56 -3.06 -7.03
CA LEU A 497 -26.22 -4.42 -6.63
C LEU A 497 -26.47 -4.51 -5.12
N SER A 498 -27.74 -4.50 -4.70
CA SER A 498 -28.07 -4.76 -3.31
C SER A 498 -27.53 -6.14 -2.90
N GLU A 499 -26.95 -6.26 -1.71
CA GLU A 499 -26.79 -7.55 -1.05
C GLU A 499 -28.16 -8.23 -1.04
N PHE A 500 -28.37 -9.18 -1.95
CA PHE A 500 -29.45 -10.14 -1.78
C PHE A 500 -29.09 -10.91 -0.52
N LYS A 501 -29.83 -10.62 0.56
CA LYS A 501 -29.76 -11.27 1.87
C LYS A 501 -29.69 -12.78 1.77
#